data_AF-A0A843AZI5-F1
#
_entry.id   AF-A0A843AZI5-F1
#
_cell.length_a   1.000
_cell.length_b   1.000
_cell.length_c   1.000
_cell.angle_alpha   90.00
_cell.angle_beta   90.00
_cell.angle_gamma   90.00
#
_symmetry.space_group_name_H-M   'P 1'
#
loop_
_entity.id
_entity.type
_entity.pdbx_description
1 polymer ?
#
loop_
_entity_poly.entity_id
_entity_poly.type
_entity_poly.pdbx_seq_one_letter_code
_entity_poly.pdbx_strand_id
1 'polypeptide(L)'
;MQLMEFLTILLMTLGLFLVLAGVFTAYFGSGKSRTIGVVLLVVGLLIGIIWVGLRLMDPTSTGIIDVSITQTIWVAFLYILAALIGALIAIGVFLLAIMKS
;
A
#
# COMPACT_ATOMS: atom_id res chain seq x y z
N MET A 1 11.66 -2.20 -11.25
CA MET A 1 11.84 -2.34 -9.79
C MET A 1 12.73 -3.53 -9.54
N GLN A 2 13.69 -3.39 -8.65
CA GLN A 2 14.39 -4.54 -8.07
C GLN A 2 13.43 -5.28 -7.12
N LEU A 3 13.59 -6.60 -6.95
CA LEU A 3 12.66 -7.43 -6.15
C LEU A 3 12.40 -6.87 -4.73
N MET A 4 13.44 -6.31 -4.09
CA MET A 4 13.34 -5.73 -2.75
C MET A 4 12.51 -4.44 -2.70
N GLU A 5 12.54 -3.62 -3.74
CA GLU A 5 11.68 -2.44 -3.85
C GLU A 5 10.22 -2.85 -3.96
N PHE A 6 9.92 -3.84 -4.81
CA PHE A 6 8.58 -4.39 -4.96
C PHE A 6 8.04 -4.96 -3.64
N LEU A 7 8.84 -5.81 -2.97
CA LEU A 7 8.45 -6.39 -1.68
C LEU A 7 8.25 -5.32 -0.61
N THR A 8 9.06 -4.26 -0.62
CA THR A 8 8.88 -3.12 0.28
C THR A 8 7.56 -2.41 0.02
N ILE A 9 7.28 -2.05 -1.25
CA ILE A 9 6.02 -1.40 -1.63
C ILE A 9 4.83 -2.28 -1.24
N LEU A 10 4.88 -3.57 -1.56
CA LEU A 10 3.85 -4.54 -1.26
C LEU A 10 3.58 -4.60 0.25
N LEU A 11 4.61 -4.85 1.06
CA LEU A 11 4.48 -5.00 2.51
C LEU A 11 4.02 -3.70 3.20
N MET A 12 4.56 -2.55 2.78
CA MET A 12 4.17 -1.26 3.36
C MET A 12 2.74 -0.87 2.98
N THR A 13 2.35 -1.11 1.74
CA THR A 13 0.97 -0.88 1.28
C THR A 13 0.02 -1.82 2.01
N LEU A 14 0.33 -3.11 2.09
CA LEU A 14 -0.45 -4.10 2.85
C LEU A 14 -0.59 -3.69 4.32
N GLY A 15 0.52 -3.37 4.98
CA GLY A 15 0.52 -2.93 6.38
C GLY A 15 -0.37 -1.71 6.60
N LEU A 16 -0.24 -0.68 5.76
CA LEU A 16 -1.06 0.53 5.82
C LEU A 16 -2.55 0.21 5.66
N PHE A 17 -2.94 -0.55 4.63
CA PHE A 17 -4.34 -0.87 4.40
C PHE A 17 -4.92 -1.79 5.47
N LEU A 18 -4.13 -2.71 6.04
CA LEU A 18 -4.56 -3.52 7.19
C LEU A 18 -4.78 -2.66 8.45
N VAL A 19 -3.92 -1.67 8.70
CA VAL A 19 -4.12 -0.70 9.80
C VAL A 19 -5.40 0.10 9.57
N LEU A 20 -5.57 0.69 8.39
CA LEU A 20 -6.76 1.50 8.07
C LEU A 20 -8.05 0.66 8.17
N ALA A 21 -8.09 -0.50 7.50
CA ALA A 21 -9.22 -1.41 7.56
C ALA A 21 -9.49 -1.91 8.98
N GLY A 22 -8.43 -2.22 9.73
CA GLY A 22 -8.50 -2.66 11.11
C GLY A 22 -9.07 -1.59 12.04
N VAL A 23 -8.61 -0.34 11.93
CA VAL A 23 -9.16 0.81 12.69
C VAL A 23 -10.65 0.97 12.40
N PHE A 24 -11.05 1.02 11.14
CA PHE A 24 -12.46 1.17 10.78
C PHE A 24 -13.32 0.00 11.25
N THR A 25 -12.83 -1.23 11.09
CA THR A 25 -13.56 -2.44 11.48
C THR A 25 -13.64 -2.59 13.00
N ALA A 26 -12.59 -2.23 13.74
CA ALA A 26 -12.61 -2.26 15.20
C ALA A 26 -13.53 -1.17 15.78
N TYR A 27 -13.53 0.02 15.18
CA TYR A 27 -14.35 1.14 15.62
C TYR A 27 -15.84 0.93 15.31
N PHE A 28 -16.17 0.61 14.06
CA PHE A 28 -17.56 0.46 13.61
C PHE A 28 -18.13 -0.94 13.78
N GLY A 29 -17.29 -1.96 13.97
CA GLY A 29 -17.74 -3.34 14.16
C GLY A 29 -18.37 -3.59 15.52
N SER A 30 -19.25 -4.60 15.56
CA SER A 30 -19.83 -5.16 16.79
C SER A 30 -19.57 -6.67 16.89
N GLY A 31 -19.50 -7.18 18.12
CA GLY A 31 -19.24 -8.59 18.40
C GLY A 31 -17.99 -9.12 17.71
N LYS A 32 -18.14 -10.20 16.93
CA LYS A 32 -17.04 -10.88 16.22
C LYS A 32 -16.33 -9.99 15.18
N SER A 33 -17.08 -9.08 14.53
CA SER A 33 -16.51 -8.17 13.53
C SER A 33 -15.49 -7.21 14.16
N ARG A 34 -15.78 -6.68 15.36
CA ARG A 34 -14.85 -5.82 16.11
C ARG A 34 -13.53 -6.54 16.40
N THR A 35 -13.59 -7.79 16.83
CA THR A 35 -12.39 -8.58 17.12
C THR A 35 -11.53 -8.76 15.87
N ILE A 36 -12.14 -9.03 14.71
CA ILE A 36 -11.40 -9.13 13.44
C ILE A 36 -10.71 -7.80 13.12
N GLY A 37 -11.39 -6.67 13.32
CA GLY A 37 -10.79 -5.35 13.14
C GLY A 37 -9.54 -5.14 13.99
N VAL A 38 -9.57 -5.54 15.27
CA VAL A 38 -8.41 -5.47 16.15
C VAL A 38 -7.27 -6.37 15.65
N VAL A 39 -7.58 -7.59 15.20
CA VAL A 39 -6.57 -8.49 14.62
C VAL A 39 -5.92 -7.89 13.37
N LEU A 40 -6.71 -7.34 12.45
CA LEU A 40 -6.20 -6.67 11.25
C LEU A 40 -5.28 -5.50 11.60
N LEU A 41 -5.68 -4.68 12.58
CA LEU A 41 -4.90 -3.55 13.06
C LEU A 41 -3.54 -4.02 13.63
N VAL A 42 -3.55 -5.03 14.50
CA VAL A 42 -2.33 -5.57 15.11
C VAL A 42 -1.40 -6.15 14.06
N VAL A 43 -1.91 -6.95 13.13
CA VAL A 43 -1.10 -7.54 12.05
C VAL A 43 -0.50 -6.45 11.16
N GLY A 44 -1.29 -5.43 10.79
CA GLY A 44 -0.80 -4.30 10.00
C GLY A 44 0.32 -3.53 10.69
N LEU A 45 0.18 -3.26 11.99
CA LEU A 45 1.23 -2.63 12.80
C LEU A 45 2.49 -3.49 12.90
N LEU A 46 2.34 -4.81 13.13
CA LEU A 46 3.47 -5.73 13.21
C LEU A 46 4.28 -5.76 11.91
N ILE A 47 3.63 -5.75 10.75
CA ILE A 47 4.32 -5.68 9.45
C ILE A 47 5.20 -4.43 9.36
N GLY A 48 4.64 -3.26 9.71
CA GLY A 48 5.39 -1.99 9.69
C GLY A 48 6.55 -1.98 10.69
N ILE A 49 6.31 -2.44 11.92
CA ILE A 49 7.33 -2.49 12.99
C ILE A 49 8.46 -3.44 12.63
N ILE A 50 8.15 -4.65 12.14
CA ILE A 50 9.16 -5.64 11.74
C ILE A 50 10.01 -5.07 10.60
N TRP A 51 9.39 -4.46 9.59
CA TRP A 51 10.11 -3.88 8.47
C TRP A 51 11.06 -2.76 8.91
N VAL A 52 10.58 -1.83 9.76
CA VAL A 52 11.42 -0.77 10.31
C VAL A 52 12.55 -1.34 11.17
N GLY A 53 12.26 -2.35 11.99
CA GLY A 53 13.26 -3.07 12.78
C GLY A 53 14.37 -3.68 11.91
N LEU A 54 14.00 -4.37 10.83
CA LEU A 54 14.95 -4.93 9.88
C LEU A 54 15.82 -3.85 9.20
N ARG A 55 15.25 -2.67 8.88
CA ARG A 55 16.03 -1.54 8.35
C ARG A 55 16.98 -0.94 9.38
N LEU A 56 16.57 -0.83 10.65
CA LEU A 56 17.41 -0.26 11.71
C LEU A 56 18.56 -1.19 12.13
N MET A 57 18.41 -2.50 11.94
CA MET A 57 19.46 -3.50 12.22
C MET A 57 20.62 -3.46 11.21
N ASP A 58 20.46 -2.82 10.05
CA ASP A 58 21.53 -2.61 9.06
C ASP A 58 21.59 -1.14 8.59
N PRO A 59 22.12 -0.24 9.45
CA PRO A 59 22.09 1.21 9.21
C PRO A 59 23.13 1.70 8.19
N THR A 60 24.11 0.88 7.80
CA THR A 60 25.21 1.29 6.92
C THR A 60 24.85 1.27 5.43
N SER A 61 23.59 0.99 5.07
CA SER A 61 23.10 0.98 3.67
C SER A 61 23.84 -0.01 2.75
N THR A 62 24.60 -0.94 3.34
CA THR A 62 25.18 -2.13 2.69
C THR A 62 24.24 -3.33 2.73
N GLY A 63 23.06 -3.15 3.35
CA GLY A 63 22.10 -4.18 3.69
C GLY A 63 20.98 -4.42 2.68
N ILE A 64 20.24 -5.50 2.97
CA ILE A 64 19.17 -6.11 2.17
C ILE A 64 18.00 -5.14 1.84
N ILE A 65 17.75 -4.11 2.65
CA ILE A 65 16.63 -3.18 2.47
C ILE A 65 17.15 -1.74 2.43
N ASP A 66 17.48 -1.23 1.25
CA ASP A 66 17.82 0.18 1.00
C ASP A 66 16.74 0.92 0.22
N VAL A 67 15.59 1.10 0.86
CA VAL A 67 14.42 1.70 0.23
C VAL A 67 13.96 2.92 1.03
N SER A 68 13.96 4.08 0.38
CA SER A 68 13.46 5.34 0.96
C SER A 68 11.94 5.31 1.07
N ILE A 69 11.40 5.32 2.30
CA ILE A 69 9.95 5.28 2.56
C ILE A 69 9.24 6.45 1.88
N THR A 70 9.74 7.67 2.06
CA THR A 70 9.13 8.88 1.51
C THR A 70 9.07 8.84 -0.01
N GLN A 71 10.19 8.49 -0.65
CA GLN A 71 10.25 8.36 -2.11
C GLN A 71 9.33 7.24 -2.60
N THR A 72 9.27 6.12 -1.88
CA THR A 72 8.44 4.98 -2.23
C THR A 72 6.95 5.31 -2.18
N ILE A 73 6.49 5.98 -1.12
CA ILE A 73 5.10 6.44 -1.00
C ILE A 73 4.77 7.43 -2.13
N TRP A 74 5.68 8.37 -2.41
CA TRP A 74 5.49 9.36 -3.47
C TRP A 74 5.38 8.71 -4.86
N VAL A 75 6.28 7.79 -5.18
CA VAL A 75 6.28 7.06 -6.46
C VAL A 75 5.02 6.19 -6.59
N ALA A 76 4.62 5.48 -5.53
CA ALA A 76 3.41 4.67 -5.53
C ALA A 76 2.16 5.52 -5.79
N PHE A 77 2.04 6.69 -5.15
CA PHE A 77 0.95 7.64 -5.39
C PHE A 77 0.92 8.11 -6.85
N LEU A 78 2.08 8.48 -7.41
CA LEU A 78 2.18 8.88 -8.82
C LEU A 78 1.76 7.76 -9.77
N TYR A 79 2.09 6.50 -9.47
CA TYR A 79 1.66 5.36 -10.28
C TYR A 79 0.15 5.13 -10.24
N ILE A 80 -0.48 5.25 -9.07
CA ILE A 80 -1.95 5.16 -8.97
C ILE A 80 -2.60 6.29 -9.77
N LEU A 81 -2.10 7.51 -9.63
CA LEU A 81 -2.62 8.67 -10.37
C LEU A 81 -2.44 8.50 -11.89
N ALA A 82 -1.27 8.05 -12.33
CA ALA A 82 -0.98 7.77 -13.73
C ALA A 82 -1.91 6.69 -14.30
N ALA A 83 -2.13 5.60 -13.54
CA ALA A 83 -3.05 4.54 -13.93
C ALA A 83 -4.49 5.04 -14.07
N LEU A 84 -4.95 5.86 -13.12
CA LEU A 84 -6.27 6.51 -13.17
C LEU A 84 -6.42 7.39 -14.42
N ILE A 85 -5.47 8.29 -14.66
CA ILE A 85 -5.51 9.18 -15.83
C ILE A 85 -5.50 8.37 -17.13
N GLY A 86 -4.62 7.39 -17.25
CA GLY A 86 -4.55 6.52 -18.43
C GLY A 86 -5.84 5.75 -18.68
N ALA A 87 -6.44 5.19 -17.62
CA ALA A 87 -7.72 4.50 -17.71
C ALA A 87 -8.85 5.43 -18.18
N LEU A 88 -8.93 6.65 -17.63
CA LEU A 88 -9.94 7.63 -18.02
C LEU A 88 -9.80 8.07 -19.48
N ILE A 89 -8.56 8.31 -19.95
CA ILE A 89 -8.30 8.66 -21.35
C ILE A 89 -8.72 7.50 -22.27
N ALA A 90 -8.31 6.27 -21.94
CA ALA A 90 -8.65 5.10 -22.74
C ALA A 90 -10.17 4.90 -22.84
N ILE A 91 -10.90 5.03 -21.72
CA ILE A 91 -12.36 4.99 -21.69
C ILE A 91 -12.94 6.12 -22.55
N GLY A 92 -12.45 7.35 -22.42
CA GLY A 92 -12.92 8.48 -23.21
C GLY A 92 -12.77 8.27 -24.72
N VAL A 93 -11.60 7.80 -25.16
CA VAL A 93 -11.35 7.47 -26.58
C VAL A 93 -12.25 6.34 -27.06
N PHE A 94 -12.41 5.29 -26.26
CA PHE A 94 -13.29 4.17 -26.55
C PHE A 94 -14.75 4.61 -26.72
N LEU A 95 -15.25 5.42 -25.79
CA LEU A 95 -16.60 5.97 -25.84
C LEU A 95 -16.79 6.88 -27.06
N LEU A 96 -15.83 7.76 -27.36
CA LEU A 96 -15.89 8.62 -28.55
C LEU A 96 -15.93 7.82 -29.86
N ALA A 97 -15.19 6.70 -29.92
CA ALA A 97 -15.15 5.84 -31.10
C ALA A 97 -16.47 5.11 -31.35
N ILE A 98 -17.18 4.67 -30.30
CA ILE A 98 -18.43 3.90 -30.43
C ILE A 98 -19.68 4.79 -30.42
N MET A 99 -19.73 5.84 -29.60
CA MET A 99 -20.91 6.70 -29.49
C MET A 99 -21.15 7.60 -30.71
N LYS A 100 -20.16 7.70 -31.63
CA LYS A 100 -20.29 8.42 -32.89
C LYS A 100 -20.62 7.49 -34.09
N SER A 101 -20.80 6.17 -33.86
CA SER A 101 -21.33 5.25 -34.89
C SER A 101 -22.85 5.17 -34.84
#